data_AF-A0A1Q5T7V7-F1
#
_entry.id   AF-A0A1Q5T7V7-F1
#
_cell.length_a   1.000
_cell.length_b   1.000
_cell.length_c   1.000
_cell.angle_alpha   90.00
_cell.angle_beta   90.00
_cell.angle_gamma   90.00
#
_symmetry.space_group_name_H-M   'P 1'
#
loop_
_entity.id
_entity.type
_entity.pdbx_description
1 polymer ?
#
loop_
_entity_poly.entity_id
_entity_poly.type
_entity_poly.pdbx_seq_one_letter_code
_entity_poly.pdbx_strand_id
1 'polypeptide(L)'
;MPDMQKFYERYKDEGVEIVAVNLTQSEKQLEQVARFIQEYGITFTVVLDEKGEVSRQYLAHAIPASYLIDSQGIIRKNDWTDEL
;
A
#
# COMPACT_ATOMS: atom_id res chain seq x y z
N MET A 1 -3.59 7.74 5.26
CA MET A 1 -2.35 8.15 4.57
C MET A 1 -1.41 8.98 5.44
N PRO A 2 -1.83 10.06 6.13
CA PRO A 2 -0.91 10.85 6.97
C PRO A 2 -0.15 10.02 8.01
N ASP A 3 -0.82 9.05 8.63
CA ASP A 3 -0.18 8.19 9.64
C ASP A 3 0.80 7.18 9.04
N MET A 4 0.55 6.70 7.81
CA MET A 4 1.50 5.83 7.09
C MET A 4 2.76 6.60 6.70
N GLN A 5 2.62 7.85 6.24
CA GLN A 5 3.77 8.71 5.93
C GLN A 5 4.63 8.96 7.18
N LYS A 6 4.02 9.33 8.32
CA LYS A 6 4.73 9.50 9.59
C LYS A 6 5.42 8.22 10.06
N PHE A 7 4.77 7.08 9.89
CA PHE A 7 5.37 5.78 10.22
C PHE A 7 6.57 5.49 9.33
N TYR A 8 6.46 5.69 8.01
CA TYR A 8 7.56 5.50 7.08
C TYR A 8 8.75 6.39 7.40
N GLU A 9 8.51 7.69 7.63
CA GLU A 9 9.57 8.63 8.00
C GLU A 9 10.31 8.23 9.27
N ARG A 10 9.61 7.61 10.23
CA ARG A 10 10.21 7.16 11.49
C ARG A 10 11.08 5.92 11.33
N TYR A 11 10.67 4.95 10.52
CA TYR A 11 11.27 3.61 10.52
C TYR A 11 12.00 3.23 9.22
N LYS A 12 11.97 4.06 8.18
CA LYS A 12 12.66 3.76 6.91
C LYS A 12 14.15 3.48 7.07
N ASP A 13 14.81 4.21 7.97
CA ASP A 13 16.24 4.04 8.25
C ASP A 13 16.52 2.82 9.16
N GLU A 14 15.48 2.21 9.73
CA GLU A 14 15.52 0.97 10.51
C GLU A 14 15.19 -0.27 9.64
N GLY A 15 15.07 -0.09 8.32
CA GLY A 15 14.84 -1.18 7.36
C GLY A 15 13.37 -1.50 7.08
N VAL A 16 12.44 -0.62 7.47
CA VAL A 16 11.02 -0.74 7.13
C VAL A 16 10.72 -0.04 5.81
N GLU A 17 10.08 -0.75 4.87
CA GLU A 17 9.60 -0.16 3.62
C GLU A 17 8.06 -0.21 3.55
N ILE A 18 7.45 0.81 2.94
CA ILE A 18 6.04 0.80 2.55
C ILE A 18 5.95 0.81 1.03
N VAL A 19 5.23 -0.16 0.47
CA VAL A 19 4.83 -0.16 -0.94
C VAL A 19 3.32 -0.05 -1.02
N ALA A 20 2.82 1.10 -1.47
CA ALA A 20 1.40 1.27 -1.73
C ALA A 20 1.07 0.81 -3.16
N VAL A 21 0.03 -0.01 -3.28
CA VAL A 21 -0.43 -0.54 -4.56
C VAL A 21 -1.74 0.15 -4.93
N ASN A 22 -1.73 0.93 -6.01
CA ASN A 22 -2.93 1.52 -6.57
C ASN A 22 -3.66 0.48 -7.44
N LEU A 23 -4.95 0.25 -7.18
CA LEU A 23 -5.77 -0.63 -7.99
C LEU A 23 -6.25 0.11 -9.24
N THR A 24 -5.37 0.23 -10.20
CA THR A 24 -5.52 1.12 -11.38
C THR A 24 -6.75 0.81 -12.22
N GLN A 25 -7.22 -0.44 -12.26
CA GLN A 25 -8.46 -0.81 -12.95
C GLN A 25 -9.71 -0.10 -12.38
N SER A 26 -9.63 0.42 -11.15
CA SER A 26 -10.69 1.16 -10.47
C SER A 26 -10.54 2.68 -10.61
N GLU A 27 -9.45 3.17 -11.22
CA GLU A 27 -9.19 4.59 -11.42
C GLU A 27 -9.89 5.12 -12.67
N LYS A 28 -10.47 6.31 -12.57
CA LYS A 28 -11.05 7.00 -13.74
C LYS A 28 -10.00 7.70 -14.59
N GLN A 29 -8.94 8.20 -13.96
CA GLN A 29 -7.86 8.97 -14.61
C GLN A 29 -6.57 8.78 -13.80
N LEU A 30 -5.49 8.35 -14.44
CA LEU A 30 -4.21 8.08 -13.78
C LEU A 30 -3.60 9.32 -13.12
N GLU A 31 -3.87 10.50 -13.66
CA GLU A 31 -3.39 11.79 -13.15
C GLU A 31 -3.97 12.11 -11.76
N GLN A 32 -5.05 11.43 -11.34
CA GLN A 32 -5.57 11.55 -9.97
C GLN A 32 -4.62 10.91 -8.96
N VAL A 33 -3.94 9.81 -9.32
CA VAL A 33 -2.97 9.14 -8.44
C VAL A 33 -1.78 10.06 -8.17
N ALA A 34 -1.22 10.68 -9.21
CA ALA A 34 -0.10 11.61 -9.08
C ALA A 34 -0.45 12.83 -8.22
N ARG A 35 -1.66 13.39 -8.41
CA ARG A 35 -2.15 14.50 -7.58
C ARG A 35 -2.32 14.11 -6.12
N PHE A 36 -2.87 12.93 -5.86
CA PHE A 36 -3.03 12.40 -4.50
C PHE A 36 -1.68 12.24 -3.79
N ILE A 37 -0.67 11.70 -4.48
CA ILE A 37 0.70 11.57 -3.95
C ILE A 37 1.25 12.94 -3.55
N GLN A 38 1.08 13.96 -4.40
CA GLN A 38 1.55 15.32 -4.14
C GLN A 38 0.79 15.99 -2.98
N GLU A 39 -0.54 15.88 -2.98
CA GLU A 39 -1.41 16.50 -1.96
C GLU A 39 -1.09 15.99 -0.56
N TYR A 40 -0.84 14.70 -0.41
CA TYR A 40 -0.54 14.07 0.88
C TYR A 40 0.95 13.98 1.21
N GLY A 41 1.83 14.49 0.32
CA GLY A 41 3.27 14.45 0.53
C GLY A 41 3.82 13.03 0.69
N ILE A 42 3.28 12.07 -0.07
CA ILE A 42 3.68 10.66 0.03
C ILE A 42 5.08 10.49 -0.53
N THR A 43 5.99 9.96 0.28
CA THR A 43 7.40 9.73 -0.13
C THR A 43 7.78 8.26 -0.20
N PHE A 44 6.95 7.35 0.30
CA PHE A 44 7.15 5.91 0.12
C PHE A 44 6.73 5.46 -1.28
N THR A 45 7.16 4.26 -1.66
CA THR A 45 6.96 3.72 -3.01
C THR A 45 5.46 3.54 -3.31
N VAL A 46 5.01 4.04 -4.46
CA VAL A 46 3.66 3.79 -4.99
C VAL A 46 3.77 3.11 -6.36
N VAL A 47 3.13 1.95 -6.51
CA VAL A 47 3.08 1.17 -7.74
C VAL A 47 1.65 1.05 -8.26
N LEU A 48 1.50 0.87 -9.58
CA LEU A 48 0.23 0.75 -10.27
C LEU A 48 -0.04 -0.72 -10.62
N ASP A 49 -1.16 -1.28 -10.12
CA ASP A 49 -1.63 -2.61 -10.47
C ASP A 49 -2.56 -2.55 -11.69
N GLU A 50 -1.98 -2.22 -12.86
CA GLU A 50 -2.72 -1.98 -14.11
C GLU A 50 -3.54 -3.20 -14.57
N LYS A 51 -3.04 -4.41 -14.28
CA LYS A 51 -3.65 -5.68 -14.71
C LYS A 51 -4.41 -6.40 -13.58
N GLY A 52 -4.45 -5.84 -12.38
CA GLY A 52 -5.06 -6.48 -11.22
C GLY A 52 -4.32 -7.74 -10.73
N GLU A 53 -3.05 -7.93 -11.12
CA GLU A 53 -2.29 -9.14 -10.79
C GLU A 53 -1.96 -9.19 -9.30
N VAL A 54 -1.55 -8.06 -8.73
CA VAL A 54 -1.18 -7.96 -7.32
C VAL A 54 -2.42 -8.10 -6.44
N SER A 55 -3.49 -7.38 -6.74
CA SER A 55 -4.75 -7.46 -6.00
C SER A 55 -5.34 -8.87 -5.98
N ARG A 56 -5.29 -9.60 -7.10
CA ARG A 56 -5.70 -11.01 -7.14
C ARG A 56 -4.80 -11.90 -6.31
N GLN A 57 -3.47 -11.74 -6.41
CA GLN A 57 -2.52 -12.56 -5.67
C GLN A 57 -2.64 -12.38 -4.15
N TYR A 58 -2.91 -11.17 -3.69
CA TYR A 58 -3.06 -10.84 -2.27
C TYR A 58 -4.50 -10.96 -1.77
N LEU A 59 -5.46 -11.32 -2.63
CA LEU A 59 -6.89 -11.42 -2.31
C LEU A 59 -7.48 -10.10 -1.78
N ALA A 60 -7.02 -8.97 -2.33
CA ALA A 60 -7.47 -7.62 -1.97
C ALA A 60 -8.83 -7.30 -2.62
N HIS A 61 -9.89 -7.98 -2.17
CA HIS A 61 -11.25 -7.84 -2.71
C HIS A 61 -12.02 -6.63 -2.19
N ALA A 62 -11.62 -6.10 -1.03
CA ALA A 62 -12.15 -4.88 -0.46
C ALA A 62 -10.98 -3.96 -0.10
N ILE A 63 -11.22 -2.65 -0.27
CA ILE A 63 -10.23 -1.60 -0.06
C ILE A 63 -10.72 -0.61 1.01
N PRO A 64 -9.81 -0.03 1.83
CA PRO A 64 -8.38 -0.32 1.87
C PRO A 64 -8.07 -1.73 2.39
N ALA A 65 -6.90 -2.26 2.02
CA ALA A 65 -6.35 -3.52 2.54
C ALA A 65 -4.85 -3.36 2.78
N SER A 66 -4.39 -3.83 3.93
CA SER A 66 -3.01 -3.72 4.40
C SER A 66 -2.46 -5.09 4.77
N TYR A 67 -1.16 -5.29 4.51
CA TYR A 67 -0.44 -6.52 4.81
C TYR A 67 0.89 -6.17 5.48
N LEU A 68 1.15 -6.75 6.65
CA LEU A 68 2.46 -6.68 7.29
C LEU A 68 3.25 -7.93 6.91
N ILE A 69 4.35 -7.73 6.18
CA ILE A 69 5.23 -8.79 5.71
C ILE A 69 6.55 -8.66 6.46
N ASP A 70 7.03 -9.75 7.05
CA ASP A 70 8.31 -9.75 7.75
C ASP A 70 9.51 -9.88 6.79
N SER A 71 10.73 -9.80 7.33
CA SER A 71 11.97 -9.92 6.55
C SER A 71 12.20 -11.29 5.91
N GLN A 72 11.38 -12.30 6.23
CA GLN A 72 11.39 -13.63 5.60
C GLN A 72 10.34 -13.74 4.49
N GLY A 73 9.60 -12.66 4.20
CA GLY A 73 8.54 -12.66 3.19
C GLY A 73 7.23 -13.27 3.68
N ILE A 74 7.05 -13.45 4.99
CA ILE A 74 5.85 -14.06 5.56
C ILE A 74 4.86 -12.97 5.97
N ILE A 75 3.61 -13.10 5.52
CA ILE A 75 2.50 -12.24 5.99
C ILE A 75 2.24 -12.58 7.46
N ARG A 76 2.50 -11.61 8.34
CA ARG A 76 2.26 -11.74 9.80
C ARG A 76 0.91 -11.20 10.22
N LYS A 77 0.41 -10.18 9.53
CA LYS A 77 -0.91 -9.58 9.75
C LYS A 77 -1.50 -9.12 8.42
N ASN A 78 -2.81 -9.18 8.33
CA ASN A 78 -3.61 -8.44 7.37
C ASN A 78 -4.91 -7.97 8.02
N ASP A 79 -5.59 -7.02 7.39
CA ASP A 79 -6.81 -6.40 7.93
C ASP A 79 -7.97 -7.39 8.20
N TRP A 80 -7.92 -8.60 7.65
CA TRP A 80 -8.94 -9.65 7.84
C TRP A 80 -8.65 -10.59 9.02
N THR A 81 -7.40 -10.60 9.49
CA THR A 81 -6.94 -11.50 10.56
C THR A 81 -6.88 -10.85 11.93
N ASP A 82 -6.99 -9.52 12.01
CA ASP A 82 -6.97 -8.76 13.28
C ASP A 82 -8.34 -8.73 13.99
N GLU A 83 -9.39 -9.36 13.42
CA GLU A 83 -10.73 -9.52 14.05
C GLU A 83 -10.95 -10.89 14.73
N LEU A 84 -9.92 -11.75 14.82
CA LEU A 84 -9.95 -13.06 15.49
C LEU A 84 -9.03 -13.09 16.71
#